data_AF-A0A2S2NS12-F1
#
_entry.id   AF-A0A2S2NS12-F1
#
_cell.length_a   1.000
_cell.length_b   1.000
_cell.length_c   1.000
_cell.angle_alpha   90.00
_cell.angle_beta   90.00
_cell.angle_gamma   90.00
#
_symmetry.space_group_name_H-M   'P 1'
#
loop_
_entity.id
_entity.type
_entity.pdbx_description
1 polymer ?
#
loop_
_entity_poly.entity_id
_entity_poly.type
_entity_poly.pdbx_seq_one_letter_code
_entity_poly.pdbx_strand_id
1 'polypeptide(L)'
;NTVSNDDITVMNETLDLEDTDSYTTTTNGKRISTANTVSAVKAKKMRMELVRSPDFIEISTSANRKIVWYYTKNIDKVQNYNIFLNYLKSNLINILKTHVKKNAIKFNLKLEATYNRPRVENSSENRAFKTSAVEFFRELGISAIVEESFTKLLTEEETYTSRGSGFTLEAINGFLLGVYKCTPML
;
A
#
# COMPACT_ATOMS: atom_id res chain seq x y z
N ASN A 1 8.74 -32.15 -31.64
CA ASN A 1 7.86 -31.68 -30.57
C ASN A 1 8.54 -31.85 -29.23
N THR A 2 9.28 -30.82 -28.83
CA THR A 2 9.79 -30.64 -27.47
C THR A 2 10.01 -29.13 -27.35
N VAL A 3 9.04 -28.46 -26.72
CA VAL A 3 9.10 -27.02 -26.45
C VAL A 3 10.08 -26.82 -25.30
N SER A 4 11.06 -25.96 -25.54
CA SER A 4 12.08 -25.55 -24.57
C SER A 4 11.42 -24.79 -23.41
N ASN A 5 11.66 -25.28 -22.20
CA ASN A 5 11.39 -24.56 -20.96
C ASN A 5 12.54 -23.60 -20.72
N ASP A 6 12.54 -22.43 -21.36
CA ASP A 6 13.43 -21.33 -21.00
C ASP A 6 12.74 -20.02 -21.39
N ASP A 7 11.88 -19.52 -20.50
CA ASP A 7 11.57 -18.09 -20.36
C ASP A 7 10.59 -17.89 -19.18
N ILE A 8 11.10 -18.06 -17.96
CA ILE A 8 10.54 -17.36 -16.80
C ILE A 8 11.70 -16.61 -16.16
N THR A 9 12.09 -15.52 -16.82
CA THR A 9 12.88 -14.47 -16.18
C THR A 9 11.98 -13.83 -15.13
N VAL A 10 12.02 -14.39 -13.92
CA VAL A 10 11.48 -13.74 -12.72
C VAL A 10 12.14 -12.38 -12.65
N MET A 11 11.39 -11.33 -12.99
CA MET A 11 11.83 -9.95 -12.85
C MET A 11 12.03 -9.66 -11.36
N ASN A 12 13.24 -9.96 -10.88
CA ASN A 12 13.81 -9.43 -9.65
C ASN A 12 14.20 -7.95 -9.83
N GLU A 13 13.35 -7.15 -10.47
CA GLU A 13 13.34 -5.73 -10.16
C GLU A 13 12.68 -5.64 -8.80
N THR A 14 13.51 -5.50 -7.76
CA THR A 14 13.07 -5.05 -6.43
C THR A 14 12.18 -3.84 -6.68
N LEU A 15 10.85 -4.02 -6.60
CA LEU A 15 9.93 -2.90 -6.56
C LEU A 15 10.43 -2.08 -5.38
N ASP A 16 10.96 -0.89 -5.65
CA ASP A 16 11.42 0.07 -4.65
C ASP A 16 10.18 0.49 -3.83
N LEU A 17 9.85 -0.36 -2.87
CA LEU A 17 8.74 -0.21 -1.92
C LEU A 17 9.22 0.47 -0.64
N GLU A 18 10.53 0.69 -0.50
CA GLU A 18 11.12 1.55 0.53
C GLU A 18 11.05 3.01 0.09
N ASP A 19 9.87 3.60 0.30
CA ASP A 19 9.64 5.03 0.11
C ASP A 19 10.26 5.78 1.31
N THR A 20 11.40 6.45 1.09
CA THR A 20 12.05 7.33 2.07
C THR A 20 11.05 8.35 2.64
N ASP A 21 11.16 8.66 3.93
CA ASP A 21 10.13 9.34 4.75
C ASP A 21 9.73 10.78 4.34
N SER A 22 10.21 11.30 3.22
CA SER A 22 9.79 12.59 2.71
C SER A 22 8.46 12.49 1.96
N TYR A 23 7.45 13.25 2.38
CA TYR A 23 6.15 13.33 1.69
C TYR A 23 6.22 14.05 0.33
N THR A 24 7.30 14.80 0.09
CA THR A 24 7.50 15.62 -1.13
C THR A 24 8.93 15.54 -1.65
N THR A 25 9.10 15.54 -2.97
CA THR A 25 10.41 15.70 -3.62
C THR A 25 10.41 16.88 -4.59
N THR A 26 11.56 17.27 -5.11
CA THR A 26 11.69 18.33 -6.11
C THR A 26 11.98 17.74 -7.48
N THR A 27 11.12 18.03 -8.46
CA THR A 27 11.33 17.72 -9.88
C THR A 27 11.26 19.01 -10.67
N ASN A 28 12.29 19.32 -11.47
CA ASN A 28 12.39 20.57 -12.24
C ASN A 28 12.14 21.83 -11.39
N GLY A 29 12.63 21.84 -10.13
CA GLY A 29 12.46 22.97 -9.20
C GLY A 29 11.07 23.08 -8.54
N LYS A 30 10.09 22.22 -8.90
CA LYS A 30 8.76 22.20 -8.29
C LYS A 30 8.66 21.10 -7.23
N ARG A 31 8.09 21.42 -6.06
CA ARG A 31 7.73 20.42 -5.04
C ARG A 31 6.56 19.58 -5.55
N ILE A 32 6.76 18.27 -5.63
CA ILE A 32 5.74 17.28 -5.97
C ILE A 32 5.65 16.24 -4.85
N SER A 33 4.52 15.55 -4.74
CA SER A 33 4.44 14.39 -3.85
C SER A 33 5.31 13.25 -4.39
N THR A 34 5.98 12.50 -3.52
CA THR A 34 6.80 11.34 -3.90
C THR A 34 6.03 10.30 -4.69
N ALA A 35 4.72 10.16 -4.42
CA ALA A 35 3.80 9.30 -5.17
C ALA A 35 3.66 9.65 -6.66
N ASN A 36 4.10 10.85 -7.08
CA ASN A 36 4.04 11.33 -8.47
C ASN A 36 5.41 11.35 -9.15
N THR A 37 6.45 10.80 -8.52
CA THR A 37 7.72 10.53 -9.21
C THR A 37 7.52 9.48 -10.30
N VAL A 38 8.30 9.57 -11.38
CA VAL A 38 8.19 8.63 -12.52
C VAL A 38 8.33 7.17 -12.07
N SER A 39 9.28 6.89 -11.17
CA SER A 39 9.49 5.55 -10.60
C SER A 39 8.28 5.08 -9.79
N ALA A 40 7.74 5.90 -8.88
CA ALA A 40 6.59 5.53 -8.07
C ALA A 40 5.33 5.30 -8.91
N VAL A 41 5.09 6.15 -9.92
CA VAL A 41 3.96 6.00 -10.86
C VAL A 41 4.09 4.68 -11.63
N LYS A 42 5.29 4.39 -12.15
CA LYS A 42 5.56 3.14 -12.88
C LYS A 42 5.36 1.91 -11.97
N ALA A 43 5.91 1.93 -10.76
CA ALA A 43 5.77 0.85 -9.78
C ALA A 43 4.30 0.59 -9.40
N LYS A 44 3.53 1.66 -9.12
CA LYS A 44 2.09 1.57 -8.86
C LYS A 44 1.35 0.96 -10.04
N LYS A 45 1.62 1.42 -11.26
CA LYS A 45 0.97 0.91 -12.48
C LYS A 45 1.24 -0.59 -12.67
N MET A 46 2.50 -1.01 -12.56
CA MET A 46 2.87 -2.44 -12.68
C MET A 46 2.16 -3.30 -11.64
N ARG A 47 2.10 -2.87 -10.37
CA ARG A 47 1.35 -3.59 -9.32
C ARG A 47 -0.15 -3.69 -9.63
N MET A 48 -0.76 -2.59 -10.09
CA MET A 48 -2.17 -2.55 -10.45
C MET A 48 -2.51 -3.42 -11.68
N GLU A 49 -1.56 -3.66 -12.58
CA GLU A 49 -1.71 -4.56 -13.73
C GLU A 49 -1.53 -6.03 -13.33
N LEU A 50 -0.63 -6.30 -12.38
CA LEU A 50 -0.35 -7.63 -11.84
C LEU A 50 -1.53 -8.18 -11.03
N VAL A 51 -2.13 -7.35 -10.17
CA VAL A 51 -3.21 -7.80 -9.26
C VAL A 51 -4.57 -7.67 -9.93
N ARG A 52 -5.19 -8.83 -10.20
CA ARG A 52 -6.51 -8.97 -10.84
C ARG A 52 -7.59 -9.56 -9.92
N SER A 53 -7.30 -9.66 -8.63
CA SER A 53 -8.23 -10.14 -7.59
C SER A 53 -8.56 -9.01 -6.60
N PRO A 54 -9.76 -8.99 -5.98
CA PRO A 54 -10.06 -8.12 -4.85
C PRO A 54 -9.36 -8.58 -3.55
N ASP A 55 -8.75 -9.77 -3.53
CA ASP A 55 -7.99 -10.27 -2.40
C ASP A 55 -6.58 -9.67 -2.31
N PHE A 56 -5.97 -9.81 -1.13
CA PHE A 56 -4.56 -9.50 -0.93
C PHE A 56 -3.67 -10.54 -1.61
N ILE A 57 -2.88 -10.10 -2.58
CA ILE A 57 -1.92 -10.92 -3.31
C ILE A 57 -0.51 -10.56 -2.86
N GLU A 58 0.34 -11.55 -2.58
CA GLU A 58 1.77 -11.34 -2.35
C GLU A 58 2.42 -10.86 -3.65
N ILE A 59 2.98 -9.65 -3.64
CA ILE A 59 3.54 -9.00 -4.84
C ILE A 59 5.06 -8.90 -4.83
N SER A 60 5.69 -9.03 -3.66
CA SER A 60 7.14 -8.94 -3.51
C SER A 60 7.58 -9.49 -2.15
N THR A 61 8.82 -9.99 -2.10
CA THR A 61 9.51 -10.31 -0.85
C THR A 61 10.96 -9.87 -0.91
N SER A 62 11.55 -9.59 0.26
CA SER A 62 12.97 -9.24 0.35
C SER A 62 13.61 -9.77 1.64
N ALA A 63 14.94 -9.64 1.72
CA ALA A 63 15.75 -10.02 2.87
C ALA A 63 15.48 -11.46 3.36
N ASN A 64 15.51 -12.45 2.46
CA ASN A 64 15.17 -13.85 2.76
C ASN A 64 13.75 -14.00 3.35
N ARG A 65 12.76 -13.37 2.72
CA ARG A 65 11.36 -13.29 3.16
C ARG A 65 11.20 -12.75 4.58
N LYS A 66 12.12 -11.90 5.05
CA LYS A 66 11.93 -11.11 6.27
C LYS A 66 10.93 -10.00 6.03
N ILE A 67 10.81 -9.51 4.80
CA ILE A 67 9.81 -8.54 4.40
C ILE A 67 8.94 -9.18 3.32
N VAL A 68 7.63 -9.07 3.48
CA VAL A 68 6.63 -9.56 2.52
C VAL A 68 5.63 -8.44 2.27
N TRP A 69 5.39 -8.15 1.00
CA TRP A 69 4.46 -7.13 0.57
C TRP A 69 3.22 -7.76 -0.06
N TYR A 70 2.06 -7.34 0.42
CA TYR A 70 0.77 -7.70 -0.14
C TYR A 70 0.10 -6.48 -0.74
N TYR A 71 -0.65 -6.68 -1.82
CA TYR A 71 -1.47 -5.65 -2.43
C TYR A 71 -2.84 -6.20 -2.78
N THR A 72 -3.87 -5.39 -2.54
CA THR A 72 -5.23 -5.60 -3.07
C THR A 72 -5.61 -4.39 -3.93
N LYS A 73 -6.24 -4.68 -5.07
CA LYS A 73 -6.73 -3.66 -5.99
C LYS A 73 -8.22 -3.41 -5.73
N ASN A 74 -8.64 -2.16 -5.77
CA ASN A 74 -10.05 -1.79 -5.70
C ASN A 74 -10.76 -2.08 -7.05
N ILE A 75 -11.02 -3.35 -7.32
CA ILE A 75 -11.65 -3.79 -8.58
C ILE A 75 -13.12 -3.35 -8.66
N ASP A 76 -13.80 -3.37 -7.51
CA ASP A 76 -15.23 -3.03 -7.40
C ASP A 76 -15.48 -1.52 -7.44
N LYS A 77 -14.43 -0.71 -7.60
CA LYS A 77 -14.50 0.76 -7.72
C LYS A 77 -15.25 1.40 -6.55
N VAL A 78 -15.04 0.89 -5.34
CA VAL A 78 -15.57 1.51 -4.11
C VAL A 78 -15.05 2.94 -4.01
N GLN A 79 -15.94 3.90 -3.75
CA GLN A 79 -15.63 5.34 -3.70
C GLN A 79 -15.58 5.89 -2.27
N ASN A 80 -15.80 5.05 -1.26
CA ASN A 80 -15.79 5.44 0.14
C ASN A 80 -14.72 4.66 0.90
N TYR A 81 -13.77 5.36 1.53
CA TYR A 81 -12.66 4.73 2.24
C TYR A 81 -13.12 3.85 3.41
N ASN A 82 -14.11 4.26 4.19
CA ASN A 82 -14.62 3.46 5.30
C ASN A 82 -15.21 2.13 4.80
N ILE A 83 -16.00 2.17 3.72
CA ILE A 83 -16.56 0.95 3.10
C ILE A 83 -15.43 0.05 2.59
N PHE A 84 -14.47 0.62 1.88
CA PHE A 84 -13.34 -0.12 1.32
C PHE A 84 -12.47 -0.77 2.41
N LEU A 85 -12.12 -0.04 3.47
CA LEU A 85 -11.32 -0.56 4.59
C LEU A 85 -12.06 -1.65 5.36
N ASN A 86 -13.36 -1.46 5.62
CA ASN A 86 -14.20 -2.46 6.30
C ASN A 86 -14.27 -3.78 5.51
N TYR A 87 -14.37 -3.70 4.18
CA TYR A 87 -14.33 -4.87 3.31
C TYR A 87 -13.01 -5.66 3.44
N LEU A 88 -11.88 -4.96 3.54
CA LEU A 88 -10.55 -5.59 3.61
C LEU A 88 -10.19 -6.14 4.99
N LYS A 89 -10.85 -5.67 6.06
CA LYS A 89 -10.46 -5.88 7.45
C LYS A 89 -10.24 -7.35 7.82
N SER A 90 -11.19 -8.22 7.49
CA SER A 90 -11.12 -9.65 7.85
C SER A 90 -9.95 -10.36 7.16
N ASN A 91 -9.73 -10.08 5.87
CA ASN A 91 -8.63 -10.65 5.10
C ASN A 91 -7.26 -10.16 5.62
N LEU A 92 -7.15 -8.86 5.92
CA LEU A 92 -5.95 -8.28 6.53
C LEU A 92 -5.62 -8.96 7.87
N ILE A 93 -6.60 -9.09 8.77
CA ILE A 93 -6.43 -9.75 10.07
C ILE A 93 -5.98 -11.20 9.89
N ASN A 94 -6.55 -11.92 8.93
CA ASN A 94 -6.17 -13.31 8.66
C ASN A 94 -4.70 -13.42 8.22
N ILE A 95 -4.24 -12.55 7.33
CA ILE A 95 -2.83 -12.51 6.91
C ILE A 95 -1.91 -12.21 8.10
N LEU A 96 -2.23 -11.18 8.90
CA LEU A 96 -1.38 -10.84 10.05
C LEU A 96 -1.34 -11.98 11.08
N LYS A 97 -2.46 -12.67 11.31
CA LYS A 97 -2.52 -13.87 12.16
C LYS A 97 -1.65 -15.00 11.63
N THR A 98 -1.54 -15.22 10.32
CA THR A 98 -0.67 -16.30 9.79
C THR A 98 0.80 -16.00 10.01
N HIS A 99 1.21 -14.73 9.90
CA HIS A 99 2.60 -14.32 10.12
C HIS A 99 3.01 -14.33 11.60
N VAL A 100 2.16 -13.86 12.52
CA VAL A 100 2.49 -13.78 13.95
C VAL A 100 2.60 -15.15 14.64
N LYS A 101 2.07 -16.22 14.02
CA LYS A 101 2.13 -17.59 14.57
C LYS A 101 3.55 -18.04 14.89
N LYS A 102 4.53 -17.59 14.09
CA LYS A 102 5.93 -18.04 14.19
C LYS A 102 6.77 -17.10 15.06
N ASN A 103 6.66 -15.80 14.83
CA ASN A 103 7.45 -14.76 15.50
C ASN A 103 6.61 -13.49 15.62
N ALA A 104 7.03 -12.57 16.49
CA ALA A 104 6.53 -11.20 16.47
C ALA A 104 6.77 -10.57 15.08
N ILE A 105 5.90 -9.64 14.71
CA ILE A 105 5.99 -8.94 13.42
C ILE A 105 5.87 -7.44 13.63
N LYS A 106 6.38 -6.68 12.65
CA LYS A 106 5.94 -5.31 12.38
C LYS A 106 5.10 -5.31 11.13
N PHE A 107 4.15 -4.40 11.03
CA PHE A 107 3.45 -4.16 9.77
C PHE A 107 3.15 -2.69 9.56
N ASN A 108 3.08 -2.26 8.31
CA ASN A 108 2.62 -0.94 7.92
C ASN A 108 1.55 -1.05 6.82
N LEU A 109 0.70 -0.03 6.75
CA LEU A 109 -0.40 0.05 5.80
C LEU A 109 -0.19 1.28 4.91
N LYS A 110 -0.50 1.15 3.62
CA LYS A 110 -0.51 2.27 2.67
C LYS A 110 -1.77 2.19 1.81
N LEU A 111 -2.61 3.21 1.90
CA LEU A 111 -3.84 3.38 1.13
C LEU A 111 -3.54 4.27 -0.08
N GLU A 112 -3.74 3.75 -1.30
CA GLU A 112 -3.39 4.46 -2.54
C GLU A 112 -4.65 4.94 -3.28
N ALA A 113 -4.63 6.21 -3.69
CA ALA A 113 -5.73 6.85 -4.38
C ALA A 113 -5.24 7.82 -5.46
N THR A 114 -6.16 8.20 -6.34
CA THR A 114 -5.98 9.27 -7.31
C THR A 114 -6.97 10.37 -6.98
N TYR A 115 -6.49 11.61 -6.96
CA TYR A 115 -7.29 12.82 -6.76
C TYR A 115 -7.17 13.68 -8.00
N ASN A 116 -8.20 14.44 -8.33
CA ASN A 116 -8.15 15.41 -9.42
C ASN A 116 -8.75 16.74 -8.99
N ARG A 117 -8.57 17.76 -9.82
CA ARG A 117 -9.32 19.01 -9.70
C ARG A 117 -10.46 18.97 -10.72
N PRO A 118 -11.73 19.02 -10.27
CA PRO A 118 -12.86 19.03 -11.19
C PRO A 118 -12.71 20.14 -12.24
N ARG A 119 -12.94 19.80 -13.51
CA ARG A 119 -12.88 20.74 -14.66
C ARG A 119 -11.49 21.30 -14.97
N VAL A 120 -10.43 20.76 -14.40
CA VAL A 120 -9.05 21.08 -14.78
C VAL A 120 -8.46 19.87 -15.48
N GLU A 121 -8.17 20.01 -16.76
CA GLU A 121 -7.54 18.94 -17.55
C GLU A 121 -6.18 18.54 -16.96
N ASN A 122 -5.85 17.24 -17.06
CA ASN A 122 -4.57 16.68 -16.64
C ASN A 122 -4.21 16.99 -15.16
N SER A 123 -5.22 17.09 -14.30
CA SER A 123 -5.06 17.41 -12.88
C SER A 123 -5.01 16.19 -11.97
N SER A 124 -5.07 14.97 -12.52
CA SER A 124 -4.99 13.74 -11.73
C SER A 124 -3.62 13.60 -11.08
N GLU A 125 -3.62 13.46 -9.75
CA GLU A 125 -2.44 13.28 -8.93
C GLU A 125 -2.60 12.02 -8.07
N ASN A 126 -1.54 11.21 -8.01
CA ASN A 126 -1.46 10.10 -7.09
C ASN A 126 -1.28 10.61 -5.66
N ARG A 127 -2.06 10.04 -4.74
CA ARG A 127 -1.95 10.26 -3.31
C ARG A 127 -1.88 8.92 -2.59
N ALA A 128 -1.18 8.93 -1.46
CA ALA A 128 -1.14 7.77 -0.60
C ALA A 128 -1.08 8.22 0.86
N PHE A 129 -1.84 7.53 1.70
CA PHE A 129 -1.86 7.71 3.15
C PHE A 129 -1.20 6.49 3.78
N LYS A 130 -0.34 6.68 4.77
CA LYS A 130 0.52 5.60 5.30
C LYS A 130 0.59 5.60 6.81
N THR A 131 0.63 4.41 7.40
CA THR A 131 0.98 4.26 8.82
C THR A 131 2.47 4.05 8.99
N SER A 132 3.00 4.45 10.14
CA SER A 132 4.28 3.90 10.62
C SER A 132 4.17 2.38 10.81
N ALA A 133 5.32 1.70 10.87
CA ALA A 133 5.37 0.29 11.19
C ALA A 133 4.96 0.07 12.66
N VAL A 134 3.94 -0.77 12.88
CA VAL A 134 3.40 -1.10 14.19
C VAL A 134 3.83 -2.52 14.57
N GLU A 135 4.36 -2.67 15.78
CA GLU A 135 4.70 -3.98 16.36
C GLU A 135 3.44 -4.73 16.75
N PHE A 136 3.44 -6.02 16.44
CA PHE A 136 2.35 -6.93 16.77
C PHE A 136 2.90 -8.25 17.31
N PHE A 137 2.40 -8.59 18.49
CA PHE A 137 2.68 -9.83 19.21
C PHE A 137 1.40 -10.64 19.33
N ARG A 138 1.54 -11.97 19.41
CA ARG A 138 0.41 -12.91 19.44
C ARG A 138 -0.58 -12.64 20.57
N GLU A 139 -0.13 -12.10 21.70
CA GLU A 139 -0.96 -11.77 22.86
C GLU A 139 -1.81 -10.50 22.70
N LEU A 140 -1.53 -9.65 21.70
CA LEU A 140 -2.24 -8.40 21.51
C LEU A 140 -3.56 -8.58 20.74
N GLY A 141 -4.52 -7.69 21.01
CA GLY A 141 -5.79 -7.62 20.30
C GLY A 141 -5.63 -7.13 18.86
N ILE A 142 -5.38 -8.05 17.92
CA ILE A 142 -5.11 -7.73 16.50
C ILE A 142 -6.19 -6.85 15.85
N SER A 143 -7.46 -7.06 16.20
CA SER A 143 -8.55 -6.25 15.65
C SER A 143 -8.46 -4.80 16.11
N ALA A 144 -8.08 -4.54 17.36
CA ALA A 144 -7.96 -3.18 17.88
C ALA A 144 -6.79 -2.45 17.22
N ILE A 145 -5.66 -3.12 17.03
CA ILE A 145 -4.48 -2.54 16.36
C ILE A 145 -4.80 -2.20 14.91
N VAL A 146 -5.47 -3.10 14.18
CA VAL A 146 -5.89 -2.83 12.80
C VAL A 146 -6.84 -1.64 12.71
N GLU A 147 -7.80 -1.53 13.64
CA GLU A 147 -8.74 -0.39 13.69
C GLU A 147 -8.03 0.93 13.99
N GLU A 148 -7.06 0.92 14.91
CA GLU A 148 -6.24 2.10 15.19
C GLU A 148 -5.42 2.51 13.95
N SER A 149 -4.85 1.54 13.23
CA SER A 149 -4.15 1.80 11.97
C SER A 149 -5.08 2.36 10.89
N PHE A 150 -6.31 1.86 10.77
CA PHE A 150 -7.31 2.40 9.84
C PHE A 150 -7.71 3.83 10.21
N THR A 151 -7.92 4.09 11.50
CA THR A 151 -8.23 5.44 12.00
C THR A 151 -7.12 6.41 11.61
N LYS A 152 -5.84 6.04 11.77
CA LYS A 152 -4.69 6.87 11.35
C LYS A 152 -4.72 7.21 9.86
N LEU A 153 -5.04 6.23 8.99
CA LEU A 153 -5.15 6.47 7.55
C LEU A 153 -6.28 7.45 7.21
N LEU A 154 -7.44 7.30 7.87
CA LEU A 154 -8.59 8.17 7.66
C LEU A 154 -8.32 9.59 8.20
N THR A 155 -7.67 9.74 9.34
CA THR A 155 -7.25 11.06 9.86
C THR A 155 -6.27 11.76 8.89
N GLU A 156 -5.34 11.01 8.29
CA GLU A 156 -4.41 11.58 7.32
C GLU A 156 -5.12 12.04 6.03
N GLU A 157 -6.12 11.28 5.58
CA GLU A 157 -6.97 11.64 4.44
C GLU A 157 -7.84 12.87 4.73
N GLU A 158 -8.50 12.93 5.88
CA GLU A 158 -9.28 14.09 6.32
C GLU A 158 -8.41 15.35 6.44
N THR A 159 -7.19 15.19 6.98
CA THR A 159 -6.20 16.27 7.06
C THR A 159 -5.77 16.75 5.67
N TYR A 160 -5.74 15.86 4.67
CA TYR A 160 -5.42 16.23 3.30
C TYR A 160 -6.58 16.99 2.63
N THR A 161 -7.82 16.51 2.77
CA THR A 161 -9.00 17.09 2.12
C THR A 161 -9.47 18.41 2.76
N SER A 162 -9.31 18.56 4.08
CA SER A 162 -9.67 19.79 4.82
C SER A 162 -8.83 21.02 4.46
N ARG A 163 -7.70 20.87 3.76
CA ARG A 163 -6.81 21.99 3.37
C ARG A 163 -7.37 22.90 2.27
N GLY A 164 -8.56 22.62 1.74
CA GLY A 164 -9.19 23.48 0.72
C GLY A 164 -8.43 23.55 -0.61
N SER A 165 -7.70 22.49 -0.96
CA SER A 165 -6.80 22.47 -2.14
C SER A 165 -7.51 22.44 -3.50
N GLY A 166 -8.83 22.27 -3.50
CA GLY A 166 -9.68 22.07 -4.70
C GLY A 166 -9.59 20.66 -5.29
N PHE A 167 -8.81 19.76 -4.69
CA PHE A 167 -8.74 18.36 -5.11
C PHE A 167 -9.88 17.55 -4.51
N THR A 168 -10.43 16.64 -5.31
CA THR A 168 -11.46 15.67 -4.91
C THR A 168 -11.01 14.27 -5.27
N LEU A 169 -11.51 13.27 -4.53
CA LEU A 169 -11.23 11.87 -4.82
C LEU A 169 -11.74 11.51 -6.22
N GLU A 170 -10.85 10.99 -7.06
CA GLU A 170 -11.17 10.44 -8.38
C GLU A 170 -11.38 8.93 -8.28
N ALA A 171 -10.45 8.24 -7.61
CA ALA A 171 -10.56 6.80 -7.37
C ALA A 171 -9.71 6.35 -6.18
N ILE A 172 -10.23 5.39 -5.42
CA ILE A 172 -9.39 4.53 -4.57
C ILE A 172 -8.75 3.49 -5.49
N ASN A 173 -7.43 3.39 -5.52
CA ASN A 173 -6.74 2.45 -6.42
C ASN A 173 -6.54 1.09 -5.76
N GLY A 174 -6.14 1.08 -4.49
CA GLY A 174 -5.87 -0.16 -3.77
C GLY A 174 -5.20 0.08 -2.43
N PHE A 175 -4.77 -1.02 -1.82
CA PHE A 175 -4.27 -1.04 -0.46
C PHE A 175 -3.06 -1.96 -0.37
N LEU A 176 -2.01 -1.49 0.28
CA LEU A 176 -0.72 -2.15 0.38
C LEU A 176 -0.40 -2.43 1.85
N LEU A 177 0.03 -3.66 2.11
CA LEU A 177 0.42 -4.16 3.41
C LEU A 177 1.89 -4.60 3.34
N GLY A 178 2.74 -4.01 4.17
CA GLY A 178 4.09 -4.52 4.43
C GLY A 178 4.11 -5.30 5.73
N VAL A 179 4.65 -6.53 5.70
CA VAL A 179 4.86 -7.36 6.89
C VAL A 179 6.34 -7.65 7.06
N TYR A 180 6.86 -7.36 8.24
CA TYR A 180 8.27 -7.51 8.60
C TYR A 180 8.38 -8.52 9.74
N LYS A 181 9.20 -9.55 9.56
CA LYS A 181 9.53 -10.49 10.63
C LYS A 181 10.44 -9.79 11.63
N CYS A 182 10.05 -9.79 12.90
CA CYS A 182 10.96 -9.40 13.97
C CYS A 182 11.78 -10.60 14.37
N THR A 183 13.10 -10.51 14.18
CA THR A 183 14.05 -11.35 14.91
C THR A 183 14.33 -10.61 16.21
N PRO A 184 14.07 -11.21 17.39
CA PRO A 184 14.55 -10.63 18.64
C PRO A 184 16.06 -10.44 18.53
N MET A 185 16.57 -9.28 18.94
CA MET A 185 17.99 -9.18 19.23
C MET A 185 18.23 -10.05 20.46
N LEU A 186 18.98 -11.14 20.26
CA LEU A 186 19.53 -11.95 21.35
C LEU A 186 20.65 -11.18 22.05
#